data_AF-A0A7R7J8T1-F1
#
_entry.id   AF-A0A7R7J8T1-F1
#
_cell.length_a   1.000
_cell.length_b   1.000
_cell.length_c   1.000
_cell.angle_alpha   90.00
_cell.angle_beta   90.00
_cell.angle_gamma   90.00
#
_symmetry.space_group_name_H-M   'P 1'
#
loop_
_entity.id
_entity.type
_entity.pdbx_description
1 polymer ?
#
loop_
_entity_poly.entity_id
_entity_poly.type
_entity_poly.pdbx_seq_one_letter_code
_entity_poly.pdbx_strand_id
1 'polypeptide(L)'
;MDALNYLQKMIGLASEGELQGIWFWASLYMLVVCSFSTYFQIRTRFWASTQGKLHKLGIETFGNTNELSEQQYQGKALYSYTVDGKTYQGKRISPWVIVTNYNARALLAKQTSGVHVTSQNEVTVFYNPKKPEKSFLLKANKLGIVVTFVTAIAPLLSYLARFHT
;
A
#
# COMPACT_ATOMS: atom_id res chain seq x y z
N MET A 1 15.63 26.01 21.59
CA MET A 1 14.53 26.48 20.73
C MET A 1 13.42 25.46 20.91
N ASP A 2 12.26 25.87 21.43
CA ASP A 2 11.18 24.92 21.73
C ASP A 2 10.54 24.40 20.45
N ALA A 3 9.92 23.22 20.52
CA ALA A 3 9.37 22.52 19.36
C ALA A 3 8.36 23.38 18.58
N LEU A 4 7.53 24.16 19.27
CA LEU A 4 6.55 25.06 18.64
C LEU A 4 7.23 26.18 17.83
N ASN A 5 8.28 26.79 18.38
CA ASN A 5 9.04 27.84 17.71
C ASN A 5 9.76 27.29 16.48
N TYR A 6 10.26 26.06 16.57
CA TYR A 6 10.88 25.38 15.42
C TYR A 6 9.87 25.11 14.30
N LEU A 7 8.68 24.60 14.64
CA LEU A 7 7.61 24.38 13.67
C LEU A 7 7.17 25.67 12.98
N GLN A 8 6.98 26.76 13.74
CA GLN A 8 6.66 28.08 13.19
C GLN A 8 7.74 28.56 12.21
N LYS A 9 9.03 28.41 12.57
CA LYS A 9 10.14 28.73 11.67
C LYS A 9 10.07 27.91 10.37
N MET A 10 9.82 26.60 10.46
CA MET A 10 9.73 25.74 9.27
C MET A 10 8.54 26.08 8.38
N ILE A 11 7.43 26.57 8.95
CA ILE A 11 6.30 27.11 8.17
C ILE A 11 6.73 28.35 7.40
N GLY A 12 7.36 29.32 8.07
CA GLY A 12 7.85 30.55 7.42
C GLY A 12 8.77 30.25 6.25
N LEU A 13 9.79 29.40 6.48
CA LEU A 13 10.71 28.96 5.43
C LEU A 13 9.99 28.28 4.25
N ALA A 14 9.02 27.40 4.53
CA ALA A 14 8.27 26.74 3.46
C ALA A 14 7.44 27.73 2.63
N SER A 15 6.82 28.73 3.28
CA SER A 15 6.06 29.79 2.61
C SER A 15 6.93 30.72 1.76
N GLU A 16 8.17 30.93 2.17
CA GLU A 16 9.18 31.70 1.43
C GLU A 16 9.81 30.91 0.27
N GLY A 17 9.50 29.61 0.14
CA GLY A 17 10.07 28.74 -0.88
C GLY A 17 11.45 28.17 -0.52
N GLU A 18 11.88 28.33 0.74
CA GLU A 18 13.16 27.85 1.20
C GLU A 18 13.19 26.32 1.29
N LEU A 19 14.25 25.74 0.72
CA LEU A 19 14.41 24.29 0.59
C LEU A 19 14.33 23.57 1.94
N GLN A 20 14.85 24.18 3.01
CA GLN A 20 14.82 23.62 4.36
C GLN A 20 13.38 23.42 4.86
N GLY A 21 12.52 24.42 4.69
CA GLY A 21 11.12 24.35 5.14
C GLY A 21 10.31 23.35 4.31
N ILE A 22 10.46 23.40 2.98
CA ILE A 22 9.77 22.48 2.05
C ILE A 22 10.17 21.02 2.36
N TRP A 23 11.46 20.74 2.49
CA TRP A 23 11.95 19.40 2.76
C TRP A 23 11.48 18.91 4.13
N PHE A 24 11.53 19.73 5.17
CA PHE A 24 11.04 19.37 6.49
C PHE A 24 9.59 18.85 6.41
N TRP A 25 8.67 19.64 5.83
CA TRP A 25 7.27 19.25 5.73
C TRP A 25 7.03 18.07 4.80
N ALA A 26 7.76 17.96 3.68
CA ALA A 26 7.69 16.80 2.79
C ALA A 26 8.14 15.52 3.51
N SER A 27 9.22 15.59 4.30
CA SER A 27 9.74 14.46 5.06
C SER A 27 8.81 14.06 6.22
N LEU A 28 8.23 15.03 6.92
CA LEU A 28 7.27 14.79 8.00
C LEU A 28 5.98 14.17 7.46
N TYR A 29 5.47 14.67 6.33
CA TYR A 29 4.32 14.09 5.65
C TYR A 29 4.60 12.63 5.25
N MET A 30 5.73 12.37 4.60
CA MET A 30 6.15 11.00 4.24
C MET A 30 6.23 10.10 5.47
N LEU A 31 6.85 10.58 6.56
CA LEU A 31 6.97 9.83 7.80
C LEU A 31 5.59 9.40 8.32
N VAL A 32 4.64 10.33 8.40
CA VAL A 32 3.29 10.05 8.93
C VAL A 32 2.53 9.05 8.04
N VAL A 33 2.47 9.30 6.73
CA VAL A 33 1.71 8.47 5.78
C VAL A 33 2.31 7.08 5.65
N CYS A 34 3.63 6.97 5.53
CA CYS A 34 4.30 5.68 5.41
C CYS A 34 4.31 4.92 6.74
N SER A 35 4.40 5.60 7.90
CA SER A 35 4.28 4.92 9.20
C SER A 35 2.89 4.32 9.40
N PHE A 36 1.83 5.06 9.05
CA PHE A 36 0.47 4.53 9.06
C PHE A 36 0.32 3.33 8.12
N SER A 37 0.88 3.42 6.92
CA SER A 37 0.85 2.35 5.93
C SER A 37 1.60 1.10 6.41
N THR A 38 2.79 1.26 6.97
CA THR A 38 3.60 0.19 7.57
C THR A 38 2.85 -0.48 8.72
N TYR A 39 2.26 0.31 9.63
CA TYR A 39 1.43 -0.22 10.71
C TYR A 39 0.26 -1.05 10.17
N PHE A 40 -0.47 -0.53 9.17
CA PHE A 40 -1.57 -1.26 8.55
C PHE A 40 -1.09 -2.56 7.89
N GLN A 41 0.00 -2.52 7.12
CA GLN A 41 0.59 -3.71 6.49
C GLN A 41 0.97 -4.77 7.53
N ILE A 42 1.61 -4.39 8.65
CA ILE A 42 1.96 -5.31 9.73
C ILE A 42 0.69 -5.94 10.32
N ARG A 43 -0.34 -5.14 10.60
CA ARG A 43 -1.61 -5.66 11.16
C ARG A 43 -2.31 -6.64 10.23
N THR A 44 -2.30 -6.42 8.92
CA THR A 44 -2.94 -7.34 7.96
C THR A 44 -2.34 -8.75 7.97
N ARG A 45 -1.12 -8.92 8.46
CA ARG A 45 -0.47 -10.25 8.53
C ARG A 45 -1.09 -11.17 9.58
N PHE A 46 -1.67 -10.57 10.62
CA PHE A 46 -2.32 -11.26 11.73
C PHE A 46 -3.83 -11.41 11.50
N TRP A 47 -4.32 -11.08 10.31
CA TRP A 47 -5.72 -11.31 9.96
C TRP A 47 -6.03 -12.81 9.87
N ALA A 48 -7.24 -13.15 10.30
CA ALA A 48 -7.75 -14.51 10.22
C ALA A 48 -7.92 -14.92 8.74
N SER A 49 -7.92 -16.22 8.49
CA SER A 49 -8.09 -16.78 7.16
C SER A 49 -9.31 -17.68 7.10
N THR A 50 -9.97 -17.70 5.95
CA THR A 50 -11.03 -18.65 5.60
C THR A 50 -10.85 -19.11 4.16
N GLN A 51 -11.49 -20.21 3.78
CA GLN A 51 -11.54 -20.62 2.38
C GLN A 51 -12.66 -19.87 1.65
N GLY A 52 -12.38 -19.47 0.42
CA GLY A 52 -13.31 -18.79 -0.47
C GLY A 52 -13.24 -19.35 -1.88
N LYS A 53 -14.13 -18.85 -2.74
CA LYS A 53 -14.16 -19.18 -4.17
C LYS A 53 -13.70 -17.99 -4.99
N LEU A 54 -12.78 -18.25 -5.92
CA LEU A 54 -12.29 -17.27 -6.88
C LEU A 54 -13.18 -17.26 -8.13
N HIS A 55 -13.68 -16.08 -8.47
CA HIS A 55 -14.53 -15.85 -9.64
C HIS A 55 -13.73 -15.25 -10.79
N LYS A 56 -12.84 -14.30 -10.49
CA LYS A 56 -11.99 -13.62 -11.49
C LYS A 56 -10.65 -13.26 -10.88
N LEU A 57 -9.58 -13.43 -11.65
CA LEU A 57 -8.25 -12.95 -11.32
C LEU A 57 -7.57 -12.48 -12.61
N GLY A 58 -6.98 -11.30 -12.60
CA GLY A 58 -6.28 -10.80 -13.77
C GLY A 58 -5.70 -9.41 -13.59
N ILE A 59 -5.12 -8.90 -14.67
CA ILE A 59 -4.59 -7.54 -14.75
C ILE A 59 -5.56 -6.74 -15.60
N GLU A 60 -6.06 -5.63 -15.06
CA GLU A 60 -6.93 -4.69 -15.76
C GLU A 60 -6.24 -3.34 -15.91
N THR A 61 -6.72 -2.54 -16.84
CA THR A 61 -6.33 -1.14 -16.97
C THR A 61 -6.80 -0.34 -15.76
N PHE A 62 -6.00 0.63 -15.35
CA PHE A 62 -6.29 1.56 -14.28
C PHE A 62 -6.43 2.97 -14.88
N GLY A 63 -7.50 3.67 -14.48
CA GLY A 63 -7.85 4.98 -15.05
C GLY A 63 -8.60 4.88 -16.39
N ASN A 64 -8.95 6.04 -16.95
CA ASN A 64 -9.70 6.17 -18.19
C ASN A 64 -8.89 6.97 -19.22
N THR A 65 -7.67 6.52 -19.49
CA THR A 65 -6.77 7.15 -20.46
C THR A 65 -6.69 6.28 -21.70
N ASN A 66 -6.90 6.87 -22.88
CA ASN A 66 -6.83 6.20 -24.18
C ASN A 66 -5.42 6.23 -24.80
N GLU A 67 -4.52 7.03 -24.24
CA GLU A 67 -3.11 7.10 -24.62
C GLU A 67 -2.37 5.87 -24.07
N LEU A 68 -1.86 5.02 -24.97
CA LEU A 68 -1.13 3.79 -24.61
C LEU A 68 0.10 4.07 -23.73
N SER A 69 0.73 5.23 -23.89
CA SER A 69 1.91 5.67 -23.12
C SER A 69 1.57 5.99 -21.66
N GLU A 70 0.36 6.47 -21.40
CA GLU A 70 -0.13 6.83 -20.07
C GLU A 70 -0.99 5.73 -19.44
N GLN A 71 -1.25 4.64 -20.19
CA GLN A 71 -2.05 3.53 -19.72
C GLN A 71 -1.39 2.85 -18.51
N GLN A 72 -2.11 2.91 -17.39
CA GLN A 72 -1.73 2.21 -16.17
C GLN A 72 -2.49 0.88 -16.07
N TYR A 73 -1.92 -0.03 -15.29
CA TYR A 73 -2.40 -1.38 -15.04
C TYR A 73 -2.39 -1.67 -13.55
N GLN A 74 -3.34 -2.47 -13.11
CA GLN A 74 -3.42 -2.99 -11.74
C GLN A 74 -3.90 -4.44 -11.73
N GLY A 75 -3.50 -5.19 -10.70
CA GLY A 75 -4.08 -6.50 -10.43
C GLY A 75 -5.48 -6.36 -9.84
N LYS A 76 -6.43 -7.15 -10.33
CA LYS A 76 -7.80 -7.20 -9.82
C LYS A 76 -8.24 -8.64 -9.61
N ALA A 77 -8.99 -8.84 -8.53
CA ALA A 77 -9.63 -10.10 -8.23
C ALA A 77 -11.13 -9.89 -7.98
N LEU A 78 -11.89 -10.97 -8.09
CA LEU A 78 -13.25 -11.08 -7.59
C LEU A 78 -13.38 -12.45 -6.94
N TYR A 79 -13.74 -12.47 -5.67
CA TYR A 79 -13.88 -13.71 -4.90
C TYR A 79 -14.99 -13.57 -3.86
N SER A 80 -15.55 -14.68 -3.43
CA SER A 80 -16.53 -14.75 -2.35
C SER A 80 -16.07 -15.68 -1.24
N TYR A 81 -16.44 -15.37 -0.01
CA TYR A 81 -16.07 -16.15 1.17
C TYR A 81 -17.13 -15.99 2.26
N THR A 82 -17.17 -16.93 3.19
CA THR A 82 -18.15 -16.94 4.27
C THR A 82 -17.44 -16.80 5.62
N VAL A 83 -17.97 -15.91 6.46
CA VAL A 83 -17.54 -15.70 7.85
C VAL A 83 -18.79 -15.67 8.70
N ASP A 84 -18.86 -16.52 9.73
CA ASP A 84 -19.99 -16.63 10.66
C ASP A 84 -21.35 -16.76 9.95
N GLY A 85 -21.41 -17.61 8.92
CA GLY A 85 -22.63 -17.87 8.13
C GLY A 85 -23.02 -16.76 7.14
N LYS A 86 -22.30 -15.63 7.11
CA LYS A 86 -22.54 -14.53 6.18
C LYS A 86 -21.53 -14.52 5.04
N THR A 87 -22.04 -14.41 3.81
CA THR A 87 -21.22 -14.35 2.60
C THR A 87 -20.79 -12.91 2.30
N TYR A 88 -19.51 -12.73 2.01
CA TYR A 88 -18.89 -11.48 1.62
C TYR A 88 -18.24 -11.63 0.25
N GLN A 89 -18.02 -10.50 -0.42
CA GLN A 89 -17.26 -10.43 -1.67
C GLN A 89 -16.06 -9.51 -1.50
N GLY A 90 -14.91 -9.97 -1.99
CA GLY A 90 -13.67 -9.21 -1.99
C GLY A 90 -13.16 -8.95 -3.40
N LYS A 91 -12.44 -7.83 -3.55
CA LYS A 91 -11.86 -7.40 -4.84
C LYS A 91 -10.35 -7.19 -4.81
N ARG A 92 -9.75 -7.20 -3.62
CA ARG A 92 -8.35 -6.83 -3.41
C ARG A 92 -7.47 -8.07 -3.34
N ILE A 93 -6.36 -8.02 -4.07
CA ILE A 93 -5.35 -9.10 -4.08
C ILE A 93 -4.46 -8.98 -2.84
N SER A 94 -3.86 -7.81 -2.60
CA SER A 94 -2.94 -7.61 -1.48
C SER A 94 -3.13 -6.25 -0.79
N PRO A 95 -2.67 -6.10 0.47
CA PRO A 95 -2.61 -4.82 1.17
C PRO A 95 -1.72 -3.78 0.47
N TRP A 96 -0.76 -4.23 -0.33
CA TRP A 96 0.15 -3.37 -1.07
C TRP A 96 -0.37 -3.22 -2.51
N VAL A 97 -1.03 -2.09 -2.76
CA VAL A 97 -1.59 -1.78 -4.07
C VAL A 97 -0.46 -1.36 -5.00
N ILE A 98 -0.27 -2.10 -6.09
CA ILE A 98 0.69 -1.78 -7.13
C ILE A 98 -0.10 -1.32 -8.35
N VAL A 99 0.17 -0.10 -8.78
CA VAL A 99 -0.28 0.44 -10.07
C VAL A 99 0.97 0.71 -10.87
N THR A 100 1.00 0.26 -12.13
CA THR A 100 2.20 0.34 -12.97
C THR A 100 1.85 0.61 -14.42
N ASN A 101 2.81 1.09 -15.21
CA ASN A 101 2.70 1.15 -16.66
C ASN A 101 2.90 -0.25 -17.32
N TYR A 102 2.82 -0.27 -18.65
CA TYR A 102 3.00 -1.49 -19.46
C TYR A 102 4.34 -2.20 -19.19
N ASN A 103 5.44 -1.45 -19.12
CA ASN A 103 6.80 -2.00 -19.00
C ASN A 103 7.02 -2.76 -17.69
N ALA A 104 6.33 -2.37 -16.61
CA ALA A 104 6.43 -3.02 -15.32
C ALA A 104 5.21 -3.92 -15.00
N ARG A 105 4.40 -4.29 -16.00
CA ARG A 105 3.27 -5.23 -15.86
C ARG A 105 3.68 -6.61 -15.33
N ALA A 106 4.93 -7.03 -15.57
CA ALA A 106 5.48 -8.27 -15.01
C ALA A 106 5.44 -8.31 -13.47
N LEU A 107 5.53 -7.15 -12.79
CA LEU A 107 5.39 -7.06 -11.34
C LEU A 107 3.96 -7.44 -10.89
N LEU A 108 2.94 -7.05 -11.64
CA LEU A 108 1.55 -7.42 -11.37
C LEU A 108 1.32 -8.92 -11.60
N ALA A 109 1.93 -9.48 -12.64
CA ALA A 109 1.87 -10.91 -12.89
C ALA A 109 2.49 -11.69 -11.72
N LYS A 110 3.65 -11.25 -11.22
CA LYS A 110 4.32 -11.83 -10.05
C LYS A 110 3.52 -11.67 -8.75
N GLN A 111 2.84 -10.54 -8.57
CA GLN A 111 1.93 -10.35 -7.43
C GLN A 111 0.76 -11.34 -7.53
N THR A 112 0.17 -11.46 -8.72
CA THR A 112 -1.00 -12.30 -8.98
C THR A 112 -0.66 -13.78 -8.86
N SER A 113 0.54 -14.21 -9.29
CA SER A 113 0.99 -15.61 -9.17
C SER A 113 1.21 -16.07 -7.73
N GLY A 114 1.32 -15.14 -6.78
CA GLY A 114 1.36 -15.47 -5.35
C GLY A 114 0.01 -15.98 -4.82
N VAL A 115 -1.09 -15.78 -5.55
CA VAL A 115 -2.40 -16.27 -5.15
C VAL A 115 -2.46 -17.77 -5.42
N HIS A 116 -2.49 -18.56 -4.34
CA HIS A 116 -2.66 -20.00 -4.43
C HIS A 116 -4.12 -20.33 -4.74
N VAL A 117 -4.35 -20.87 -5.93
CA VAL A 117 -5.67 -21.34 -6.39
C VAL A 117 -5.62 -22.85 -6.53
N THR A 118 -6.50 -23.55 -5.82
CA THR A 118 -6.66 -25.01 -5.95
C THR A 118 -7.42 -25.35 -7.25
N SER A 119 -7.34 -26.60 -7.72
CA SER A 119 -8.06 -27.10 -8.91
C SER A 119 -9.58 -26.89 -8.90
N GLN A 120 -10.19 -26.59 -7.75
CA GLN A 120 -11.62 -26.30 -7.59
C GLN A 120 -11.94 -24.78 -7.50
N ASN A 121 -11.01 -23.92 -7.93
CA ASN A 121 -11.09 -22.46 -7.77
C ASN A 121 -11.20 -21.98 -6.31
N GLU A 122 -10.71 -22.78 -5.37
CA GLU A 122 -10.64 -22.38 -3.97
C GLU A 122 -9.42 -21.51 -3.73
N VAL A 123 -9.60 -20.49 -2.89
CA VAL A 123 -8.55 -19.55 -2.49
C VAL A 123 -8.61 -19.27 -1.01
N THR A 124 -7.44 -19.09 -0.39
CA THR A 124 -7.36 -18.60 0.98
C THR A 124 -7.61 -17.10 1.03
N VAL A 125 -8.61 -16.69 1.79
CA VAL A 125 -8.98 -15.28 1.99
C VAL A 125 -8.58 -14.85 3.39
N PHE A 126 -7.76 -13.82 3.48
CA PHE A 126 -7.41 -13.17 4.74
C PHE A 126 -8.36 -11.99 4.98
N TYR A 127 -9.12 -12.03 6.07
CA TYR A 127 -10.15 -11.02 6.37
C TYR A 127 -9.91 -10.38 7.75
N ASN A 128 -10.37 -9.14 7.90
CA ASN A 128 -10.32 -8.46 9.19
C ASN A 128 -11.44 -8.99 10.11
N PRO A 129 -11.14 -9.62 11.26
CA PRO A 129 -12.16 -10.16 12.15
C PRO A 129 -13.15 -9.11 12.68
N LYS A 130 -12.72 -7.84 12.81
CA LYS A 130 -13.57 -6.75 13.27
C LYS A 130 -14.41 -6.10 12.16
N LYS A 131 -14.02 -6.30 10.90
CA LYS A 131 -14.66 -5.74 9.70
C LYS A 131 -14.51 -6.73 8.54
N PRO A 132 -15.29 -7.83 8.53
CA PRO A 132 -15.09 -8.92 7.58
C PRO A 132 -15.15 -8.46 6.12
N GLU A 133 -15.85 -7.37 5.78
CA GLU A 133 -15.85 -6.83 4.41
C GLU A 133 -14.46 -6.43 3.86
N LYS A 134 -13.48 -6.22 4.75
CA LYS A 134 -12.10 -5.96 4.35
C LYS A 134 -11.32 -7.26 4.28
N SER A 135 -10.99 -7.66 3.06
CA SER A 135 -10.23 -8.88 2.79
C SER A 135 -9.15 -8.72 1.73
N PHE A 136 -8.20 -9.65 1.74
CA PHE A 136 -7.11 -9.80 0.78
C PHE A 136 -6.86 -11.28 0.48
N LEU A 137 -6.30 -11.57 -0.69
CA LEU A 137 -5.85 -12.92 -1.06
C LEU A 137 -4.41 -13.19 -0.61
N LEU A 138 -3.62 -12.13 -0.41
CA LEU A 138 -2.22 -12.20 0.01
C LEU A 138 -1.99 -11.38 1.27
N LYS A 139 -1.07 -11.85 2.11
CA LYS A 139 -0.55 -11.06 3.23
C LYS A 139 0.46 -10.04 2.73
N ALA A 140 0.67 -8.97 3.50
CA ALA A 140 1.75 -8.03 3.23
C ALA A 140 3.12 -8.74 3.29
N ASN A 141 3.92 -8.59 2.23
CA ASN A 141 5.26 -9.16 2.14
C ASN A 141 6.23 -8.44 3.11
N LYS A 142 7.13 -9.18 3.76
CA LYS A 142 8.21 -8.63 4.60
C LYS A 142 9.02 -7.56 3.85
N LEU A 143 9.37 -7.82 2.59
CA LEU A 143 10.15 -6.88 1.79
C LEU A 143 9.39 -5.57 1.54
N GLY A 144 8.10 -5.64 1.20
CA GLY A 144 7.27 -4.44 1.00
C GLY A 144 7.13 -3.59 2.27
N ILE A 145 7.04 -4.24 3.43
CA ILE A 145 7.04 -3.55 4.73
C ILE A 145 8.36 -2.84 4.99
N VAL A 146 9.49 -3.51 4.74
CA VAL A 146 10.83 -2.89 4.91
C VAL A 146 11.00 -1.70 3.98
N VAL A 147 10.63 -1.83 2.70
CA VAL A 147 10.70 -0.73 1.74
C VAL A 147 9.84 0.44 2.20
N THR A 148 8.58 0.20 2.59
CA THR A 148 7.68 1.26 3.08
C THR A 148 8.25 1.94 4.33
N PHE A 149 8.85 1.18 5.24
CA PHE A 149 9.48 1.71 6.45
C PHE A 149 10.71 2.56 6.13
N VAL A 150 11.59 2.10 5.24
CA VAL A 150 12.75 2.86 4.78
C VAL A 150 12.32 4.16 4.10
N THR A 151 11.28 4.13 3.25
CA THR A 151 10.70 5.32 2.63
C THR A 151 10.15 6.31 3.66
N ALA A 152 9.64 5.83 4.81
CA ALA A 152 9.16 6.69 5.89
C ALA A 152 10.30 7.49 6.55
N ILE A 153 11.45 6.85 6.80
CA ILE A 153 12.53 7.43 7.60
C ILE A 153 13.61 8.13 6.77
N ALA A 154 13.89 7.65 5.55
CA ALA A 154 15.02 8.13 4.74
C ALA A 154 14.94 9.64 4.39
N PRO A 155 13.78 10.21 4.04
CA PRO A 155 13.67 11.65 3.80
C PRO A 155 13.97 12.50 5.04
N LEU A 156 13.58 12.02 6.22
CA LEU A 156 13.83 12.73 7.47
C LEU A 156 15.31 12.61 7.88
N LEU A 157 15.91 11.43 7.74
CA LEU A 157 17.34 11.25 8.01
C LEU A 157 18.21 12.10 7.07
N SER A 158 17.85 12.18 5.79
CA SER A 158 18.56 13.04 4.84
C SER A 158 18.35 14.54 5.11
N TYR A 159 17.17 14.94 5.58
CA TYR A 159 16.93 16.30 6.08
C TYR A 159 17.85 16.64 7.26
N LEU A 160 17.90 15.76 8.27
CA LEU A 160 18.76 15.96 9.44
C LEU A 160 20.23 16.02 9.05
N ALA A 161 20.68 15.10 8.19
CA ALA A 161 22.06 15.05 7.70
C ALA A 161 22.47 16.30 6.91
N ARG A 162 21.52 16.97 6.24
CA ARG A 162 21.81 18.14 5.40
C ARG A 162 21.79 19.46 6.17
N PHE A 163 20.91 19.59 7.16
CA PHE A 163 20.62 20.88 7.81
C PHE A 163 21.00 20.95 9.30
N HIS A 164 21.39 19.82 9.92
CA HIS A 164 21.66 19.72 11.36
C HIS A 164 22.94 18.95 11.72
N THR A 165 23.75 18.59 10.72
CA THR A 165 25.15 18.12 10.85
C THR A 165 26.05 19.06 10.09
#